data_AF-A0A223U787-F1
#
_entry.id   AF-A0A223U787-F1
#
_cell.length_a   1.000
_cell.length_b   1.000
_cell.length_c   1.000
_cell.angle_alpha   90.00
_cell.angle_beta   90.00
_cell.angle_gamma   90.00
#
_symmetry.space_group_name_H-M   'P 1'
#
loop_
_entity.id
_entity.type
_entity.pdbx_description
1 polymer ?
#
loop_
_entity_poly.entity_id
_entity_poly.type
_entity_poly.pdbx_seq_one_letter_code
_entity_poly.pdbx_strand_id
1 'polypeptide(L)'
;MTEPSSRRSGYARLLDRAIRILAMRDHSEQELRRKLVAPVMSKNGPEALDVTPEELEQVVAWCIENRYLDDNRFVGQFIASRSRKGYGPARIRQELSQKGIARQAIEQAMRDCDIDWVSLARAQAQRKYGEPLPSAFTEKVKIQRFLLYRGYLMEDIQEIWRNFAD
;
A
#
# COMPACT_ATOMS: atom_id res chain seq x y z
N MET A 1 1.82 -0.80 -52.97
CA MET A 1 1.11 -1.38 -51.81
C MET A 1 1.94 -1.05 -50.59
N THR A 2 1.52 -0.06 -49.80
CA THR A 2 2.19 0.31 -48.55
C THR A 2 1.84 -0.73 -47.50
N GLU A 3 2.81 -1.58 -47.13
CA GLU A 3 2.67 -2.48 -46.00
C GLU A 3 2.33 -1.67 -44.74
N PRO A 4 1.25 -1.98 -44.01
CA PRO A 4 0.96 -1.29 -42.76
C PRO A 4 2.08 -1.62 -41.77
N SER A 5 2.81 -0.59 -41.35
CA SER A 5 3.80 -0.59 -40.27
C SER A 5 3.45 -1.64 -39.21
N SER A 6 4.32 -2.65 -39.07
CA SER A 6 4.25 -3.71 -38.07
C SER A 6 3.72 -3.16 -36.74
N ARG A 7 2.46 -3.45 -36.42
CA ARG A 7 1.90 -3.14 -35.10
C ARG A 7 2.73 -3.95 -34.11
N ARG A 8 3.44 -3.28 -33.19
CA ARG A 8 4.11 -3.95 -32.06
C ARG A 8 3.13 -4.95 -31.43
N SER A 9 3.59 -6.16 -31.12
CA SER A 9 2.77 -7.18 -30.46
C SER A 9 2.09 -6.62 -29.20
N GLY A 10 0.92 -7.16 -28.83
CA GLY A 10 0.21 -6.76 -27.61
C GLY A 10 1.12 -6.89 -26.39
N TYR A 11 1.89 -7.97 -26.32
CA TYR A 11 2.98 -8.17 -25.36
C TYR A 11 3.95 -6.98 -25.27
N ALA A 12 4.55 -6.53 -26.38
CA ALA A 12 5.54 -5.45 -26.35
C ALA A 12 4.94 -4.12 -25.86
N ARG A 13 3.69 -3.83 -26.24
CA ARG A 13 2.97 -2.64 -25.76
C ARG A 13 2.66 -2.72 -24.26
N LEU A 14 2.27 -3.90 -23.77
CA LEU A 14 2.04 -4.14 -22.34
C LEU A 14 3.32 -4.04 -21.53
N LEU A 15 4.43 -4.60 -22.03
CA LEU A 15 5.71 -4.56 -21.36
C LEU A 15 6.21 -3.11 -21.20
N ASP A 16 6.17 -2.31 -22.28
CA ASP A 16 6.50 -0.88 -22.22
C ASP A 16 5.62 -0.12 -21.20
N ARG A 17 4.34 -0.48 -21.11
CA ARG A 17 3.42 0.10 -20.13
C ARG A 17 3.76 -0.34 -18.71
N ALA A 18 4.05 -1.62 -18.48
CA ALA A 18 4.43 -2.17 -17.19
C ALA A 18 5.70 -1.49 -16.65
N ILE A 19 6.74 -1.41 -17.48
CA ILE A 19 8.01 -0.77 -17.11
C ILE A 19 7.79 0.69 -16.72
N ARG A 20 7.00 1.45 -17.50
CA ARG A 20 6.67 2.85 -17.15
C ARG A 20 5.94 2.97 -15.82
N ILE A 21 4.99 2.08 -15.53
CA ILE A 21 4.25 2.08 -14.26
C ILE A 21 5.20 1.78 -13.09
N LEU A 22 6.02 0.74 -13.22
CA LEU A 22 6.91 0.26 -12.17
C LEU A 22 8.12 1.18 -11.94
N ALA A 23 8.56 1.91 -12.97
CA ALA A 23 9.63 2.90 -12.85
C ALA A 23 9.26 4.10 -11.95
N MET A 24 7.96 4.41 -11.79
CA MET A 24 7.54 5.54 -10.96
C MET A 24 7.57 5.25 -9.46
N ARG A 25 7.20 4.01 -9.07
CA ARG A 25 7.18 3.51 -7.69
C ARG A 25 6.91 2.01 -7.70
N ASP A 26 7.18 1.37 -6.58
CA ASP A 26 6.70 0.01 -6.34
C ASP A 26 5.16 -0.05 -6.35
N HIS A 27 4.64 -1.13 -6.92
CA HIS A 27 3.22 -1.47 -7.01
C HIS A 27 3.04 -2.92 -6.54
N SER A 28 1.87 -3.26 -6.00
CA SER A 28 1.52 -4.67 -5.86
C SER A 28 1.22 -5.28 -7.23
N GLU A 29 1.32 -6.60 -7.34
CA GLU A 29 0.93 -7.33 -8.55
C GLU A 29 -0.50 -6.97 -8.97
N GLN A 30 -1.43 -6.94 -8.02
CA GLN A 30 -2.83 -6.60 -8.30
C GLN A 30 -3.00 -5.16 -8.79
N GLU A 31 -2.24 -4.21 -8.23
CA GLU A 31 -2.23 -2.83 -8.74
C GLU A 31 -1.72 -2.76 -10.18
N LEU A 32 -0.63 -3.48 -10.49
CA LEU A 32 -0.08 -3.55 -11.83
C LEU A 32 -1.09 -4.14 -12.80
N ARG A 33 -1.67 -5.30 -12.49
CA ARG A 33 -2.70 -5.96 -13.33
C ARG A 33 -3.87 -5.04 -13.64
N ARG A 34 -4.44 -4.40 -12.60
CA ARG A 34 -5.53 -3.41 -12.77
C ARG A 34 -5.12 -2.26 -13.69
N LYS A 35 -3.89 -1.76 -13.54
CA LYS A 35 -3.38 -0.66 -14.37
C LYS A 35 -3.06 -1.06 -15.81
N LEU A 36 -2.66 -2.30 -16.04
CA LEU A 36 -2.34 -2.81 -17.38
C LEU A 36 -3.61 -2.97 -18.23
N VAL A 37 -4.71 -3.43 -17.64
CA VAL A 37 -6.00 -3.61 -18.35
C VAL A 37 -6.85 -2.34 -18.44
N ALA A 38 -6.50 -1.29 -17.68
CA ALA A 38 -7.24 -0.03 -17.72
C ALA A 38 -7.14 0.63 -19.11
N PRO A 39 -8.23 1.23 -19.64
CA PRO A 39 -8.20 1.94 -20.91
C PRO A 39 -7.10 3.01 -20.97
N VAL A 40 -6.53 3.22 -22.15
CA VAL A 40 -5.56 4.29 -22.40
C VAL A 40 -6.27 5.49 -23.01
N MET A 41 -5.84 6.70 -22.64
CA MET A 41 -6.39 7.91 -23.25
C MET A 41 -5.77 8.13 -24.62
N SER A 42 -6.58 8.10 -25.68
CA SER A 42 -6.17 8.45 -27.04
C SER A 42 -6.75 9.80 -27.44
N LYS A 43 -6.40 10.30 -28.64
CA LYS A 43 -6.96 11.55 -29.18
C LYS A 43 -8.48 11.49 -29.35
N ASN A 44 -9.06 10.28 -29.41
CA ASN A 44 -10.48 10.03 -29.61
C ASN A 44 -11.19 9.60 -28.32
N GLY A 45 -10.53 9.71 -27.17
CA GLY A 45 -11.07 9.29 -25.86
C GLY A 45 -10.45 7.99 -25.33
N PRO A 46 -11.06 7.38 -24.29
CA PRO A 46 -10.59 6.13 -23.71
C PRO A 46 -10.67 4.98 -24.73
N GLU A 47 -9.53 4.35 -24.99
CA GLU A 47 -9.42 3.21 -25.88
C GLU A 47 -9.02 1.97 -25.08
N ALA A 48 -9.77 0.88 -25.23
CA ALA A 48 -9.42 -0.39 -24.64
C ALA A 48 -8.12 -0.91 -25.26
N LEU A 49 -7.26 -1.51 -24.44
CA LEU A 49 -6.12 -2.22 -25.00
C LEU A 49 -6.59 -3.55 -25.60
N ASP A 50 -6.18 -3.79 -26.84
CA ASP A 50 -6.26 -5.10 -27.50
C ASP A 50 -5.12 -5.98 -26.98
N VAL A 51 -5.39 -6.68 -25.89
CA VAL A 51 -4.45 -7.54 -25.15
C VAL A 51 -5.16 -8.80 -24.67
N THR A 52 -4.49 -9.94 -24.81
CA THR A 52 -5.04 -11.23 -24.35
C THR A 52 -4.67 -11.48 -22.88
N PRO A 53 -5.44 -12.33 -22.16
CA PRO A 53 -5.07 -12.77 -20.82
C PRO A 53 -3.67 -13.41 -20.76
N GLU A 54 -3.28 -14.15 -21.79
CA GLU A 54 -1.97 -14.81 -21.88
C GLU A 54 -0.83 -13.79 -21.99
N GLU A 55 -0.99 -12.73 -22.80
CA GLU A 55 0.00 -11.66 -22.89
C GLU A 55 0.15 -10.91 -21.56
N LEU A 56 -0.95 -10.72 -20.82
CA LEU A 56 -0.90 -10.12 -19.48
C LEU A 56 -0.11 -10.99 -18.51
N GLU A 57 -0.38 -12.30 -18.47
CA GLU A 57 0.36 -13.23 -17.60
C GLU A 57 1.85 -13.25 -17.95
N GLN A 58 2.20 -13.29 -19.23
CA GLN A 58 3.59 -13.27 -19.68
C GLN A 58 4.33 -11.99 -19.24
N VAL A 59 3.69 -10.82 -19.33
CA VAL A 59 4.30 -9.55 -18.90
C VAL A 59 4.45 -9.50 -17.39
N VAL A 60 3.45 -9.96 -16.62
CA VAL A 60 3.53 -10.00 -15.15
C VAL A 60 4.64 -10.95 -14.71
N ALA A 61 4.70 -12.17 -15.27
CA ALA A 61 5.75 -13.15 -14.99
C ALA A 61 7.14 -12.57 -15.29
N TRP A 62 7.32 -11.95 -16.47
CA TRP A 62 8.57 -11.30 -16.83
C TRP A 62 8.98 -10.21 -15.83
N CYS A 63 8.02 -9.39 -15.36
CA CYS A 63 8.29 -8.35 -14.36
C CYS A 63 8.73 -8.93 -13.00
N ILE A 64 8.17 -10.07 -12.59
CA ILE A 64 8.54 -10.77 -11.36
C ILE A 64 9.93 -11.39 -11.49
N GLU A 65 10.19 -12.14 -12.57
CA GLU A 65 11.47 -12.80 -12.85
C GLU A 65 12.64 -11.79 -12.89
N ASN A 66 12.41 -10.62 -13.47
CA ASN A 66 13.38 -9.54 -13.57
C ASN A 66 13.37 -8.58 -12.36
N ARG A 67 12.63 -8.93 -11.28
CA ARG A 67 12.53 -8.17 -10.01
C ARG A 67 12.00 -6.73 -10.12
N TYR A 68 11.37 -6.38 -11.25
CA TYR A 68 10.64 -5.11 -11.38
C TYR A 68 9.39 -5.10 -10.49
N LEU A 69 8.75 -6.25 -10.34
CA LEU A 69 7.60 -6.44 -9.46
C LEU A 69 7.97 -7.36 -8.29
N ASP A 70 7.77 -6.87 -7.07
CA ASP A 70 8.09 -7.59 -5.83
C ASP A 70 7.12 -7.15 -4.72
N ASP A 71 6.15 -8.01 -4.41
CA ASP A 71 5.14 -7.73 -3.40
C ASP A 71 5.75 -7.62 -1.99
N ASN A 72 6.82 -8.35 -1.68
CA ASN A 72 7.46 -8.24 -0.36
C ASN A 72 8.13 -6.88 -0.19
N ARG A 73 8.85 -6.42 -1.23
CA ARG A 73 9.43 -5.08 -1.26
C ARG A 73 8.35 -4.01 -1.15
N PHE A 74 7.26 -4.16 -1.89
CA PHE A 74 6.12 -3.25 -1.84
C PHE A 74 5.51 -3.16 -0.44
N VAL A 75 5.26 -4.30 0.22
CA VAL A 75 4.63 -4.36 1.55
C VAL A 75 5.46 -3.62 2.60
N GLY A 76 6.77 -3.88 2.66
CA GLY A 76 7.66 -3.23 3.62
C GLY A 76 7.68 -1.71 3.47
N GLN A 77 7.81 -1.22 2.23
CA GLN A 77 7.74 0.22 1.94
C GLN A 77 6.37 0.82 2.27
N PHE A 78 5.30 0.08 2.03
CA PHE A 78 3.94 0.52 2.33
C PHE A 78 3.71 0.69 3.83
N ILE A 79 4.12 -0.30 4.64
CA ILE A 79 4.05 -0.24 6.11
C ILE A 79 4.81 1.00 6.60
N ALA A 80 6.07 1.18 6.17
CA ALA A 80 6.89 2.33 6.55
C ALA A 80 6.30 3.68 6.11
N SER A 81 5.66 3.73 4.93
CA SER A 81 5.01 4.95 4.44
C SER A 81 3.78 5.32 5.26
N ARG A 82 2.96 4.32 5.62
CA ARG A 82 1.72 4.52 6.38
C ARG A 82 1.97 4.80 7.86
N SER A 83 2.96 4.16 8.46
CA SER A 83 3.34 4.43 9.86
C SER A 83 3.79 5.88 10.05
N ARG A 84 4.63 6.41 9.14
CA ARG A 84 5.03 7.84 9.13
C ARG A 84 3.86 8.81 9.00
N LYS A 85 2.78 8.39 8.33
CA LYS A 85 1.52 9.17 8.21
C LYS A 85 0.62 9.04 9.45
N GLY A 86 1.02 8.28 10.46
CA GLY A 86 0.27 8.12 11.71
C GLY A 86 -0.94 7.19 11.57
N TYR A 87 -0.82 6.16 10.74
CA TYR A 87 -1.76 5.04 10.67
C TYR A 87 -1.19 3.83 11.40
N GLY A 88 -2.05 3.14 12.14
CA GLY A 88 -1.69 1.96 12.92
C GLY A 88 -1.87 0.64 12.18
N PRO A 89 -1.50 -0.48 12.84
CA PRO A 89 -1.40 -1.80 12.20
C PRO A 89 -2.69 -2.27 11.55
N ALA A 90 -3.85 -2.11 12.21
CA ALA A 90 -5.13 -2.64 11.71
C ALA A 90 -5.52 -2.02 10.36
N ARG A 91 -5.32 -0.70 10.22
CA ARG A 91 -5.62 0.01 8.98
C ARG A 91 -4.64 -0.33 7.88
N ILE A 92 -3.36 -0.45 8.21
CA ILE A 92 -2.33 -0.85 7.24
C ILE A 92 -2.61 -2.25 6.69
N ARG A 93 -2.95 -3.23 7.54
CA ARG A 93 -3.36 -4.58 7.11
C ARG A 93 -4.55 -4.53 6.15
N GLN A 94 -5.58 -3.75 6.49
CA GLN A 94 -6.76 -3.60 5.64
C GLN A 94 -6.40 -3.02 4.26
N GLU A 95 -5.60 -1.96 4.23
CA GLU A 95 -5.19 -1.32 2.97
C GLU A 95 -4.31 -2.25 2.12
N LEU A 96 -3.41 -3.04 2.72
CA LEU A 96 -2.61 -4.05 2.01
C LEU A 96 -3.49 -5.16 1.43
N SER A 97 -4.49 -5.62 2.18
CA SER A 97 -5.45 -6.63 1.71
C SER A 97 -6.26 -6.13 0.51
N GLN A 98 -6.69 -4.87 0.51
CA GLN A 98 -7.38 -4.24 -0.64
C GLN A 98 -6.49 -4.11 -1.90
N LYS A 99 -5.17 -4.16 -1.71
CA LYS A 99 -4.16 -4.19 -2.78
C LYS A 99 -3.77 -5.60 -3.20
N GLY A 100 -4.45 -6.62 -2.69
CA GLY A 100 -4.29 -8.01 -3.14
C GLY A 100 -3.11 -8.73 -2.52
N ILE A 101 -2.47 -8.14 -1.51
CA ILE A 101 -1.36 -8.81 -0.83
C ILE A 101 -1.90 -9.98 -0.01
N ALA A 102 -1.24 -11.14 -0.13
CA ALA A 102 -1.57 -12.32 0.64
C ALA A 102 -1.43 -12.08 2.14
N ARG A 103 -2.40 -12.56 2.94
CA ARG A 103 -2.40 -12.39 4.41
C ARG A 103 -1.09 -12.85 5.05
N GLN A 104 -0.49 -13.94 4.57
CA GLN A 104 0.78 -14.44 5.10
C GLN A 104 1.92 -13.42 4.92
N ALA A 105 2.02 -12.79 3.74
CA ALA A 105 3.03 -11.76 3.47
C ALA A 105 2.80 -10.52 4.33
N ILE A 106 1.53 -10.12 4.54
CA ILE A 106 1.17 -9.03 5.45
C ILE A 106 1.64 -9.34 6.87
N GLU A 107 1.26 -10.48 7.42
CA GLU A 107 1.61 -10.82 8.81
C GLU A 107 3.11 -11.03 8.99
N GLN A 108 3.81 -11.57 7.98
CA GLN A 108 5.26 -11.67 8.02
C GLN A 108 5.90 -10.29 8.08
N ALA A 109 5.56 -9.38 7.16
CA ALA A 109 6.11 -8.04 7.14
C ALA A 109 5.72 -7.20 8.36
N MET A 110 4.54 -7.43 8.96
CA MET A 110 4.13 -6.79 10.21
C MET A 110 4.89 -7.29 11.44
N ARG A 111 5.35 -8.55 11.43
CA ARG A 111 6.25 -9.08 12.46
C ARG A 111 7.67 -8.55 12.30
N ASP A 112 8.11 -8.44 11.05
CA ASP A 112 9.48 -8.02 10.72
C ASP A 112 9.64 -6.49 10.76
N CYS A 113 8.55 -5.72 10.77
CA CYS A 113 8.62 -4.28 10.90
C CYS A 113 8.95 -3.91 12.35
N ASP A 114 10.19 -3.48 12.58
CA ASP A 114 10.68 -2.96 13.85
C ASP A 114 10.11 -1.55 14.10
N ILE A 115 8.79 -1.48 14.33
CA ILE A 115 8.05 -0.25 14.55
C ILE A 115 7.45 -0.26 15.95
N ASP A 116 7.80 0.76 16.73
CA ASP A 116 7.16 1.04 18.01
C ASP A 116 5.79 1.74 17.79
N TRP A 117 4.74 0.93 17.72
CA TRP A 117 3.38 1.40 17.51
C TRP A 117 2.83 2.22 18.68
N VAL A 118 3.27 1.95 19.92
CA VAL A 118 2.89 2.69 21.12
C VAL A 118 3.43 4.11 21.04
N SER A 119 4.71 4.26 20.71
CA SER A 119 5.33 5.58 20.53
C SER A 119 4.69 6.38 19.40
N LEU A 120 4.37 5.74 18.27
CA LEU A 120 3.66 6.41 17.17
C LEU A 120 2.23 6.82 17.58
N ALA A 121 1.50 5.96 18.29
CA ALA A 121 0.16 6.28 18.79
C ALA A 121 0.19 7.47 19.76
N ARG A 122 1.14 7.47 20.70
CA ARG A 122 1.37 8.57 21.64
C ARG A 122 1.66 9.88 20.91
N ALA A 123 2.59 9.87 19.96
CA ALA A 123 2.93 11.06 19.18
C ALA A 123 1.72 11.61 18.39
N GLN A 124 0.87 10.74 17.83
CA GLN A 124 -0.37 11.17 17.18
C GLN A 124 -1.37 11.78 18.16
N ALA A 125 -1.51 11.20 19.35
CA ALA A 125 -2.39 11.72 20.39
C ALA A 125 -1.89 13.08 20.89
N GLN A 126 -0.61 13.21 21.25
CA GLN A 126 -0.01 14.46 21.75
C GLN A 126 -0.10 15.59 20.72
N ARG A 127 0.18 15.29 19.44
CA ARG A 127 0.06 16.28 18.36
C ARG A 127 -1.35 16.87 18.24
N LYS A 128 -2.39 16.10 18.58
CA LYS A 128 -3.78 16.52 18.42
C LYS A 128 -4.42 17.04 19.71
N TYR A 129 -4.05 16.49 20.86
CA TYR A 129 -4.71 16.75 22.15
C TYR A 129 -3.80 17.44 23.16
N GLY A 130 -2.54 17.70 22.82
CA GLY A 130 -1.55 18.34 23.68
C GLY A 130 -0.78 17.37 24.58
N GLU A 131 0.16 17.92 25.32
CA GLU A 131 0.98 17.24 26.31
C GLU A 131 0.94 18.03 27.63
N PRO A 132 0.67 17.39 28.79
CA PRO A 132 0.34 15.97 28.96
C PRO A 132 -1.01 15.58 28.34
N LEU A 133 -1.18 14.29 28.01
CA LEU A 133 -2.44 13.81 27.47
C LEU A 133 -3.57 13.99 28.51
N PRO A 134 -4.75 14.46 28.09
CA PRO A 134 -5.90 14.56 28.97
C PRO A 134 -6.24 13.23 29.67
N SER A 135 -6.44 13.28 30.99
CA SER A 135 -6.64 12.10 31.84
C SER A 135 -8.11 11.90 32.25
N ALA A 136 -8.98 12.89 32.04
CA ALA A 136 -10.40 12.76 32.32
C ALA A 136 -11.05 11.69 31.44
N PHE A 137 -11.99 10.92 32.01
CA PHE A 137 -12.59 9.76 31.34
C PHE A 137 -13.17 10.09 29.95
N THR A 138 -13.94 11.17 29.86
CA THR A 138 -14.59 11.60 28.61
C THR A 138 -13.58 12.00 27.53
N GLU A 139 -12.43 12.55 27.91
CA GLU A 139 -11.35 12.92 26.99
C GLU A 139 -10.53 11.71 26.56
N LYS A 140 -10.23 10.78 27.49
CA LYS A 140 -9.60 9.49 27.16
C LYS A 140 -10.40 8.74 26.10
N VAL A 141 -11.72 8.67 26.22
CA VAL A 141 -12.59 8.02 25.21
C VAL A 141 -12.46 8.70 23.84
N LYS A 142 -12.35 10.03 23.78
CA LYS A 142 -12.15 10.76 22.51
C LYS A 142 -10.80 10.43 21.88
N ILE A 143 -9.73 10.34 22.68
CA ILE A 143 -8.38 10.00 22.23
C ILE A 143 -8.35 8.54 21.73
N GLN A 144 -8.91 7.61 22.49
CA GLN A 144 -9.02 6.19 22.10
C GLN A 144 -9.76 6.03 20.77
N ARG A 145 -10.92 6.68 20.61
CA ARG A 145 -11.67 6.66 19.34
C ARG A 145 -10.81 7.18 18.19
N PHE A 146 -10.13 8.31 18.37
CA PHE A 146 -9.26 8.87 17.35
C PHE A 146 -8.15 7.89 16.91
N LEU A 147 -7.49 7.23 17.86
CA LEU A 147 -6.42 6.28 17.57
C LEU A 147 -6.96 4.98 16.93
N LEU A 148 -8.12 4.49 17.38
CA LEU A 148 -8.80 3.36 16.74
C LEU A 148 -9.18 3.67 15.29
N TYR A 149 -9.69 4.88 14.99
CA TYR A 149 -9.97 5.32 13.61
C TYR A 149 -8.71 5.42 12.74
N ARG A 150 -7.55 5.67 13.36
CA ARG A 150 -6.24 5.62 12.69
C ARG A 150 -5.70 4.19 12.55
N GLY A 151 -6.32 3.21 13.19
CA GLY A 151 -5.99 1.79 13.08
C GLY A 151 -4.97 1.28 14.09
N TYR A 152 -4.70 2.03 15.16
CA TYR A 152 -3.89 1.52 16.27
C TYR A 152 -4.66 0.44 17.04
N LEU A 153 -3.95 -0.54 17.59
CA LEU A 153 -4.57 -1.64 18.32
C LEU A 153 -4.91 -1.20 19.75
N MET A 154 -5.91 -1.83 20.37
CA MET A 154 -6.34 -1.45 21.71
C MET A 154 -5.21 -1.65 22.74
N GLU A 155 -4.37 -2.68 22.56
CA GLU A 155 -3.16 -2.89 23.36
C GLU A 155 -2.21 -1.70 23.28
N ASP A 156 -1.84 -1.25 22.07
CA ASP A 156 -0.97 -0.08 21.88
C ASP A 156 -1.54 1.18 22.56
N ILE A 157 -2.87 1.35 22.41
CA ILE A 157 -3.60 2.50 22.94
C ILE A 157 -3.66 2.44 24.47
N GLN A 158 -3.73 1.27 25.10
CA GLN A 158 -3.71 1.18 26.56
C GLN A 158 -2.32 1.53 27.12
N GLU A 159 -1.26 1.10 26.43
CA GLU A 159 0.12 1.34 26.86
C GLU A 159 0.51 2.83 26.88
N ILE A 160 -0.09 3.68 26.04
CA ILE A 160 0.26 5.12 26.07
C ILE A 160 -0.04 5.79 27.43
N TRP A 161 -0.95 5.21 28.24
CA TRP A 161 -1.25 5.64 29.62
C TRP A 161 -0.63 4.78 30.73
N ARG A 162 0.12 3.71 30.41
CA ARG A 162 0.79 2.92 31.45
C ARG A 162 2.13 3.52 31.88
N ASN A 163 2.82 4.22 30.98
CA ASN A 163 4.11 4.86 31.26
C ASN A 163 3.98 6.25 31.91
N PHE A 164 3.22 6.37 33.00
CA PHE A 164 3.09 7.58 33.83
C PHE A 164 3.75 7.42 35.21
N ALA A 165 4.78 6.60 35.32
CA ALA A 165 5.63 6.52 36.50
C ALA A 165 7.09 6.52 36.05
N ASP A 166 7.66 7.72 35.91
CA ASP A 166 9.04 8.06 36.28
C ASP A 166 9.00 9.45 36.92
#